data_AF-A0A183I6N3-F1
#
_entry.id   AF-A0A183I6N3-F1
#
_cell.length_a   1.000
_cell.length_b   1.000
_cell.length_c   1.000
_cell.angle_alpha   90.00
_cell.angle_beta   90.00
_cell.angle_gamma   90.00
#
_symmetry.space_group_name_H-M   'P 1'
#
loop_
_entity.id
_entity.type
_entity.pdbx_description
1 polymer ?
#
loop_
_entity_poly.entity_id
_entity_poly.type
_entity_poly.pdbx_seq_one_letter_code
_entity_poly.pdbx_strand_id
1 'polypeptide(L)'
;MVRLEVGVHRCDPYKLSQMLSSEQFKTFKKVLSAGRGKIPEFRVGTKAIFHYETLKPLVNVDEEGFPDSRDSYKSIDNTRKPYPDGYGKPLELVFGKKFQLPVFERCLKTMMIDEISQFDIAASELYTYPSVSQKLRDISKDDMHPDNQSHHHSRCVSAKNFKMEYEVLDELIKNPQPLRFIFHLLVVLQPEDYEPDSWQLEPDEKLASGDYMNASLKYREALNRVDTLLLREKPGDPEWIDLDKQVFFHTYYKFSTFHFEKRKYFN
;
A
#
# COMPACT_ATOMS: atom_id res chain seq x y z
N MET A 1 2.86 -34.72 1.38
CA MET A 1 2.94 -34.57 -0.09
C MET A 1 1.53 -34.31 -0.61
N VAL A 2 1.17 -33.05 -0.89
CA VAL A 2 -0.02 -32.71 -1.68
C VAL A 2 0.29 -31.45 -2.49
N ARG A 3 0.25 -31.64 -3.81
CA ARG A 3 0.44 -30.68 -4.90
C ARG A 3 -0.92 -30.02 -5.18
N LEU A 4 -0.96 -28.71 -5.41
CA LEU A 4 -2.13 -28.01 -5.95
C LEU A 4 -1.86 -27.72 -7.44
N GLU A 5 -2.57 -28.44 -8.30
CA GLU A 5 -2.59 -28.21 -9.75
C GLU A 5 -3.45 -26.98 -10.05
N VAL A 6 -2.91 -26.07 -10.86
CA VAL A 6 -3.64 -24.88 -11.35
C VAL A 6 -4.29 -25.26 -12.67
N GLY A 7 -5.61 -25.39 -12.66
CA GLY A 7 -6.41 -25.56 -13.88
C GLY A 7 -6.35 -24.29 -14.72
N VAL A 8 -5.81 -24.40 -15.93
CA VAL A 8 -5.79 -23.32 -16.92
C VAL A 8 -7.17 -23.23 -17.57
N HIS A 9 -8.01 -22.32 -17.10
CA HIS A 9 -9.14 -21.86 -17.89
C HIS A 9 -8.62 -20.94 -19.01
N ARG A 10 -8.63 -21.46 -20.24
CA ARG A 10 -8.39 -20.65 -21.44
C ARG A 10 -9.57 -19.69 -21.62
N CYS A 11 -9.40 -18.44 -21.23
CA CYS A 11 -10.25 -17.37 -21.72
C CYS A 11 -9.90 -17.13 -23.20
N ASP A 12 -10.90 -17.22 -24.06
CA ASP A 12 -10.79 -16.99 -25.50
C ASP A 12 -10.43 -15.52 -25.77
N PRO A 13 -9.25 -15.23 -26.38
CA PRO A 13 -8.80 -13.87 -26.64
C PRO A 13 -9.71 -13.11 -27.62
N TYR A 14 -10.57 -13.79 -28.39
CA TYR A 14 -11.51 -13.17 -29.31
C TYR A 14 -12.82 -12.71 -28.65
N LYS A 15 -13.08 -13.15 -27.41
CA LYS A 15 -14.22 -12.66 -26.62
C LYS A 15 -13.89 -11.39 -25.85
N LEU A 16 -12.60 -11.14 -25.59
CA LEU A 16 -12.11 -9.88 -25.01
C LEU A 16 -12.10 -8.73 -26.05
N SER A 17 -11.83 -9.05 -27.32
CA SER A 17 -11.74 -8.05 -28.39
C SER A 17 -13.09 -7.48 -28.84
N GLN A 18 -14.21 -8.12 -28.50
CA GLN A 18 -15.57 -7.62 -28.78
C GLN A 18 -16.21 -6.88 -27.59
N MET A 19 -15.54 -6.79 -26.44
CA MET A 19 -15.94 -5.93 -25.31
C MET A 19 -15.26 -4.55 -25.34
N LEU A 20 -14.35 -4.31 -26.30
CA LEU A 20 -13.67 -3.03 -26.49
C LEU A 20 -14.35 -2.25 -27.61
N SER A 21 -15.58 -1.79 -27.34
CA SER A 21 -16.31 -0.87 -28.20
C SER A 21 -16.80 0.33 -27.38
N SER A 22 -15.85 1.17 -26.96
CA SER A 22 -15.94 2.63 -26.88
C SER A 22 -14.69 3.14 -26.16
N GLU A 23 -13.95 4.07 -26.76
CA GLU A 23 -12.99 4.90 -26.03
C GLU A 23 -13.77 5.88 -25.14
N GLN A 24 -14.42 5.35 -24.11
CA GLN A 24 -15.22 6.10 -23.16
C GLN A 24 -14.33 6.43 -21.95
N PHE A 25 -14.03 7.71 -21.77
CA PHE A 25 -13.24 8.34 -20.71
C PHE A 25 -12.68 7.43 -19.59
N LYS A 26 -11.35 7.23 -19.54
CA LYS A 26 -10.71 6.52 -18.40
C LYS A 26 -10.61 7.40 -17.15
N THR A 27 -10.31 8.69 -17.31
CA THR A 27 -10.10 9.64 -16.20
C THR A 27 -10.29 11.08 -16.66
N PHE A 28 -11.35 11.78 -16.25
CA PHE A 28 -11.61 13.19 -16.59
C PHE A 28 -11.09 14.14 -15.53
N LYS A 29 -10.35 15.17 -15.94
CA LYS A 29 -9.78 16.19 -15.04
C LYS A 29 -10.53 17.51 -15.16
N LYS A 30 -10.85 18.12 -14.01
CA LYS A 30 -11.34 19.50 -13.88
C LYS A 30 -10.54 20.25 -12.83
N VAL A 31 -9.87 21.34 -13.22
CA VAL A 31 -9.14 22.19 -12.29
C VAL A 31 -10.13 23.02 -11.48
N LEU A 32 -10.08 22.91 -10.16
CA LEU A 32 -10.92 23.69 -9.23
C LEU A 32 -10.21 24.96 -8.75
N SER A 33 -8.90 24.87 -8.52
CA SER A 33 -8.02 26.01 -8.26
C SER A 33 -6.72 25.82 -9.02
N ALA A 34 -6.33 26.83 -9.80
CA ALA A 34 -5.06 26.81 -10.51
C ALA A 34 -3.90 26.81 -9.51
N GLY A 35 -2.89 25.98 -9.77
CA GLY A 35 -1.64 26.00 -9.03
C GLY A 35 -0.71 27.13 -9.48
N ARG A 36 0.52 27.08 -9.01
CA ARG A 36 1.57 28.07 -9.26
C ARG A 36 2.71 27.50 -10.09
N GLY A 37 3.29 28.35 -10.93
CA GLY A 37 4.48 28.02 -11.71
C GLY A 37 4.18 27.14 -12.92
N LYS A 38 5.10 26.22 -13.21
CA LYS A 38 4.98 25.24 -14.30
C LYS A 38 4.74 23.86 -13.69
N ILE A 39 4.19 22.94 -14.50
CA ILE A 39 4.08 21.54 -14.11
C ILE A 39 5.51 21.00 -13.80
N PRO A 40 5.76 20.44 -12.60
CA PRO A 40 7.05 19.87 -12.25
C PRO A 40 7.44 18.69 -13.14
N GLU A 41 8.74 18.37 -13.16
CA GLU A 41 9.21 17.13 -13.77
C GLU A 41 8.97 15.95 -12.81
N PHE A 42 8.36 14.87 -13.32
CA PHE A 42 8.05 13.67 -12.56
C PHE A 42 8.84 12.47 -13.09
N ARG A 43 10.08 12.31 -12.62
CA ARG A 43 10.95 11.16 -12.89
C ARG A 43 10.85 10.07 -11.83
N VAL A 44 11.42 8.90 -12.09
CA VAL A 44 11.52 7.81 -11.09
C VAL A 44 12.21 8.35 -9.84
N GLY A 45 11.67 8.05 -8.66
CA GLY A 45 12.14 8.54 -7.37
C GLY A 45 11.60 9.92 -6.98
N THR A 46 10.89 10.64 -7.84
CA THR A 46 10.24 11.91 -7.46
C THR A 46 9.24 11.66 -6.34
N LYS A 47 9.24 12.50 -5.30
CA LYS A 47 8.25 12.44 -4.21
C LYS A 47 7.22 13.54 -4.39
N ALA A 48 5.94 13.19 -4.43
CA ALA A 48 4.83 14.14 -4.37
C ALA A 48 4.17 14.07 -2.99
N ILE A 49 3.98 15.25 -2.39
CA ILE A 49 3.26 15.43 -1.13
C ILE A 49 1.93 16.12 -1.46
N PHE A 50 0.81 15.50 -1.09
CA PHE A 50 -0.51 15.99 -1.48
C PHE A 50 -1.60 15.59 -0.49
N HIS A 51 -2.68 16.37 -0.49
CA HIS A 51 -3.95 15.94 0.09
C HIS A 51 -4.85 15.35 -1.00
N TYR A 52 -5.67 14.38 -0.61
CA TYR A 52 -6.80 13.96 -1.43
C TYR A 52 -8.06 13.70 -0.59
N GLU A 53 -9.21 13.81 -1.27
CA GLU A 53 -10.51 13.32 -0.83
C GLU A 53 -11.08 12.39 -1.90
N THR A 54 -11.57 11.23 -1.50
CA THR A 54 -12.28 10.28 -2.37
C THR A 54 -13.77 10.33 -2.12
N LEU A 55 -14.53 10.50 -3.20
CA LEU A 55 -15.97 10.68 -3.20
C LEU A 55 -16.65 9.54 -3.96
N LYS A 56 -17.48 8.78 -3.26
CA LYS A 56 -18.40 7.79 -3.84
C LYS A 56 -19.66 8.52 -4.32
N PRO A 57 -19.99 8.48 -5.62
CA PRO A 57 -21.30 8.94 -6.10
C PRO A 57 -22.44 8.15 -5.43
N LEU A 58 -23.54 8.83 -5.11
CA LEU A 58 -24.77 8.23 -4.59
C LEU A 58 -25.74 7.81 -5.71
N VAL A 59 -25.41 8.15 -6.95
CA VAL A 59 -26.18 7.87 -8.17
C VAL A 59 -25.46 6.86 -9.05
N ASN A 60 -26.16 6.29 -10.04
CA ASN A 60 -25.53 5.41 -11.01
C ASN A 60 -24.80 6.24 -12.08
N VAL A 61 -23.48 6.38 -11.96
CA VAL A 61 -22.66 7.18 -12.88
C VAL A 61 -22.70 6.68 -14.32
N ASP A 62 -22.87 5.37 -14.53
CA ASP A 62 -22.90 4.81 -15.89
C ASP A 62 -24.19 5.21 -16.65
N GLU A 63 -25.25 5.54 -15.93
CA GLU A 63 -26.54 5.99 -16.48
C GLU A 63 -26.70 7.52 -16.44
N GLU A 64 -26.37 8.13 -15.31
CA GLU A 64 -26.64 9.54 -15.01
C GLU A 64 -25.42 10.45 -15.22
N GLY A 65 -24.23 9.87 -15.40
CA GLY A 65 -22.97 10.60 -15.37
C GLY A 65 -22.54 11.01 -13.96
N PHE A 66 -21.38 11.67 -13.86
CA PHE A 66 -20.93 12.20 -12.58
C PHE A 66 -21.76 13.44 -12.18
N PRO A 67 -22.45 13.45 -11.03
CA PRO A 67 -23.22 14.61 -10.61
C PRO A 67 -22.33 15.81 -10.27
N ASP A 68 -22.85 17.03 -10.46
CA ASP A 68 -22.12 18.25 -10.08
C ASP A 68 -22.27 18.59 -8.59
N SER A 69 -23.41 18.25 -7.97
CA SER A 69 -23.70 18.59 -6.57
C SER A 69 -22.86 17.77 -5.59
N ARG A 70 -22.28 18.43 -4.58
CA ARG A 70 -21.51 17.78 -3.51
C ARG A 70 -22.36 16.82 -2.66
N ASP A 71 -23.65 17.09 -2.52
CA ASP A 71 -24.60 16.31 -1.72
C ASP A 71 -24.90 14.94 -2.34
N SER A 72 -24.62 14.79 -3.65
CA SER A 72 -24.72 13.52 -4.37
C SER A 72 -23.52 12.60 -4.15
N TYR A 73 -22.67 12.88 -3.15
CA TYR A 73 -21.46 12.12 -2.86
C TYR A 73 -21.30 11.79 -1.38
N LYS A 74 -20.86 10.56 -1.10
CA LYS A 74 -20.34 10.14 0.20
C LYS A 74 -18.82 10.18 0.20
N SER A 75 -18.21 10.88 1.17
CA SER A 75 -16.76 10.83 1.38
C SER A 75 -16.35 9.46 1.89
N ILE A 76 -15.39 8.82 1.23
CA ILE A 76 -14.84 7.52 1.64
C ILE A 76 -13.53 7.70 2.41
N ASP A 77 -12.63 8.54 1.90
CA ASP A 77 -11.31 8.81 2.47
C ASP A 77 -11.01 10.30 2.34
N ASN A 78 -10.46 10.92 3.38
CA ASN A 78 -10.06 12.32 3.34
C ASN A 78 -8.79 12.56 4.16
N THR A 79 -7.66 12.80 3.50
CA THR A 79 -6.37 13.07 4.17
C THR A 79 -6.37 14.21 5.18
N ARG A 80 -7.30 15.17 5.08
CA ARG A 80 -7.38 16.29 6.02
C ARG A 80 -8.16 15.96 7.29
N LYS A 81 -8.99 14.91 7.28
CA LYS A 81 -9.75 14.47 8.45
C LYS A 81 -8.91 13.48 9.27
N PRO A 82 -9.04 13.45 10.60
CA PRO A 82 -8.44 12.39 11.42
C PRO A 82 -9.15 11.04 11.17
N TYR A 83 -8.53 9.95 11.64
CA TYR A 83 -9.19 8.64 11.72
C TYR A 83 -10.50 8.76 12.54
N PRO A 84 -11.60 8.06 12.18
CA PRO A 84 -11.73 7.02 11.13
C PRO A 84 -12.04 7.55 9.72
N ASP A 85 -12.34 8.84 9.59
CA ASP A 85 -12.81 9.43 8.33
C ASP A 85 -11.66 9.91 7.42
N GLY A 86 -10.41 9.67 7.82
CA GLY A 86 -9.23 10.18 7.15
C GLY A 86 -7.90 9.77 7.79
N TYR A 87 -6.84 10.48 7.41
CA TYR A 87 -5.46 10.17 7.81
C TYR A 87 -4.77 11.27 8.64
N GLY A 88 -5.40 12.43 8.78
CA GLY A 88 -4.91 13.57 9.57
C GLY A 88 -3.65 14.27 9.02
N LYS A 89 -3.04 13.75 7.96
CA LYS A 89 -1.79 14.24 7.36
C LYS A 89 -1.81 14.07 5.84
N PRO A 90 -1.05 14.90 5.09
CA PRO A 90 -0.89 14.70 3.65
C PRO A 90 -0.23 13.34 3.36
N LEU A 91 -0.51 12.78 2.18
CA LEU A 91 0.15 11.58 1.72
C LEU A 91 1.43 11.90 0.95
N GLU A 92 2.36 10.96 1.01
CA GLU A 92 3.57 10.93 0.20
C GLU A 92 3.46 9.80 -0.83
N LEU A 93 3.67 10.12 -2.11
CA LEU A 93 3.79 9.16 -3.18
C LEU A 93 5.15 9.31 -3.85
N VAL A 94 5.87 8.21 -4.00
CA VAL A 94 7.14 8.17 -4.73
C VAL A 94 6.94 7.51 -6.09
N PHE A 95 7.25 8.25 -7.15
CA PHE A 95 7.06 7.83 -8.54
C PHE A 95 8.00 6.70 -8.95
N GLY A 96 7.51 5.79 -9.80
CA GLY A 96 8.33 4.75 -10.42
C GLY A 96 8.69 3.58 -9.50
N LYS A 97 8.33 3.64 -8.22
CA LYS A 97 8.19 2.44 -7.40
C LYS A 97 6.95 1.71 -7.87
N LYS A 98 6.96 0.37 -7.84
CA LYS A 98 5.80 -0.46 -8.22
C LYS A 98 4.70 -0.32 -7.16
N PHE A 99 4.15 0.89 -7.03
CA PHE A 99 3.09 1.20 -6.10
C PHE A 99 1.77 0.68 -6.63
N GLN A 100 0.87 0.42 -5.68
CA GLN A 100 -0.44 -0.12 -5.95
C GLN A 100 -1.41 0.94 -6.52
N LEU A 101 -1.03 2.18 -6.85
CA LEU A 101 -1.98 3.18 -7.43
C LEU A 101 -1.43 3.88 -8.69
N PRO A 102 -1.31 3.20 -9.84
CA PRO A 102 -0.82 3.80 -11.09
C PRO A 102 -1.65 5.00 -11.56
N VAL A 103 -2.96 5.00 -11.25
CA VAL A 103 -3.86 6.10 -11.61
C VAL A 103 -3.54 7.39 -10.87
N PHE A 104 -3.09 7.33 -9.61
CA PHE A 104 -2.71 8.52 -8.84
C PHE A 104 -1.47 9.18 -9.45
N GLU A 105 -0.46 8.39 -9.82
CA GLU A 105 0.72 8.89 -10.53
C GLU A 105 0.33 9.64 -11.81
N ARG A 106 -0.57 9.06 -12.61
CA ARG A 106 -1.03 9.71 -13.85
C ARG A 106 -1.78 11.01 -13.57
N CYS A 107 -2.61 11.07 -12.53
CA CYS A 107 -3.33 12.29 -12.16
C CYS A 107 -2.37 13.41 -11.72
N LEU A 108 -1.49 13.09 -10.76
CA LEU A 108 -0.56 14.05 -10.15
C LEU A 108 0.44 14.61 -11.17
N LYS A 109 0.86 13.81 -12.18
CA LYS A 109 1.74 14.27 -13.28
C LYS A 109 1.19 15.44 -14.09
N THR A 110 -0.12 15.66 -14.05
CA THR A 110 -0.77 16.75 -14.79
C THR A 110 -0.93 18.03 -13.99
N MET A 111 -0.55 18.02 -12.70
CA MET A 111 -0.84 19.10 -11.76
C MET A 111 0.35 20.02 -11.55
N MET A 112 0.08 21.31 -11.38
CA MET A 112 1.03 22.29 -10.85
C MET A 112 1.08 22.21 -9.32
N ILE A 113 2.16 22.73 -8.73
CA ILE A 113 2.27 22.88 -7.28
C ILE A 113 1.15 23.82 -6.81
N ASP A 114 0.53 23.50 -5.66
CA ASP A 114 -0.62 24.22 -5.08
C ASP A 114 -1.92 24.12 -5.89
N GLU A 115 -1.96 23.28 -6.94
CA GLU A 115 -3.17 23.06 -7.74
C GLU A 115 -4.18 22.20 -6.97
N ILE A 116 -5.46 22.55 -7.07
CA ILE A 116 -6.57 21.72 -6.63
C ILE A 116 -7.34 21.26 -7.86
N SER A 117 -7.38 19.95 -8.09
CA SER A 117 -8.03 19.35 -9.25
C SER A 117 -8.92 18.18 -8.87
N GLN A 118 -10.09 18.16 -9.50
CA GLN A 118 -11.03 17.05 -9.49
C GLN A 118 -10.67 16.06 -10.61
N PHE A 119 -10.72 14.78 -10.30
CA PHE A 119 -10.54 13.68 -11.24
C PHE A 119 -11.68 12.69 -11.11
N ASP A 120 -12.42 12.49 -12.19
CA ASP A 120 -13.49 11.52 -12.30
C ASP A 120 -12.92 10.27 -12.97
N ILE A 121 -12.81 9.18 -12.21
CA ILE A 121 -12.04 8.00 -12.60
C ILE A 121 -12.97 6.81 -12.76
N ALA A 122 -12.87 6.14 -13.92
CA ALA A 122 -13.62 4.93 -14.21
C ALA A 122 -13.23 3.77 -13.27
N ALA A 123 -14.19 2.89 -12.96
CA ALA A 123 -13.99 1.74 -12.08
C ALA A 123 -12.82 0.83 -12.54
N SER A 124 -12.59 0.73 -13.85
CA SER A 124 -11.54 -0.09 -14.46
C SER A 124 -10.12 0.32 -14.08
N GLU A 125 -9.90 1.57 -13.67
CA GLU A 125 -8.60 2.10 -13.24
C GLU A 125 -8.42 2.07 -11.71
N LEU A 126 -9.43 1.59 -10.96
CA LEU A 126 -9.49 1.65 -9.49
C LEU A 126 -9.40 0.28 -8.80
N TYR A 127 -9.06 -0.78 -9.53
CA TYR A 127 -9.03 -2.16 -9.01
C TYR A 127 -8.13 -2.35 -7.77
N THR A 128 -7.06 -1.57 -7.64
CA THR A 128 -6.16 -1.60 -6.47
C THR A 128 -6.53 -0.64 -5.35
N TYR A 129 -7.46 0.30 -5.60
CA TYR A 129 -7.80 1.36 -4.66
C TYR A 129 -8.29 0.83 -3.30
N PRO A 130 -9.22 -0.15 -3.23
CA PRO A 130 -9.71 -0.65 -1.94
C PRO A 130 -8.60 -1.20 -1.04
N SER A 131 -7.70 -2.01 -1.61
CA SER A 131 -6.56 -2.59 -0.88
C SER A 131 -5.58 -1.56 -0.36
N VAL A 132 -5.38 -0.45 -1.10
CA VAL A 132 -4.48 0.62 -0.69
C VAL A 132 -5.12 1.50 0.36
N SER A 133 -6.40 1.86 0.17
CA SER A 133 -7.17 2.60 1.18
C SER A 133 -7.20 1.84 2.51
N GLN A 134 -7.40 0.52 2.49
CA GLN A 134 -7.33 -0.31 3.69
C GLN A 134 -5.97 -0.16 4.40
N LYS A 135 -4.85 -0.35 3.70
CA LYS A 135 -3.51 -0.22 4.29
C LYS A 135 -3.26 1.16 4.88
N LEU A 136 -3.69 2.22 4.20
CA LEU A 136 -3.54 3.59 4.69
C LEU A 136 -4.36 3.84 5.95
N ARG A 137 -5.58 3.27 6.04
CA ARG A 137 -6.43 3.36 7.24
C ARG A 137 -5.80 2.62 8.41
N ASP A 138 -5.26 1.42 8.16
CA ASP A 138 -4.62 0.61 9.21
C ASP A 138 -3.38 1.33 9.78
N ILE A 139 -2.53 1.89 8.91
CA ILE A 139 -1.39 2.73 9.34
C ILE A 139 -1.85 3.93 10.18
N SER A 140 -2.91 4.64 9.73
CA SER A 140 -3.47 5.79 10.46
C SER A 140 -4.06 5.41 11.82
N LYS A 141 -4.69 4.23 11.92
CA LYS A 141 -5.25 3.69 13.16
C LYS A 141 -4.15 3.37 14.17
N ASP A 142 -3.07 2.75 13.72
CA ASP A 142 -1.91 2.40 14.55
C ASP A 142 -1.19 3.66 15.08
N ASP A 143 -1.06 4.71 14.25
CA ASP A 143 -0.49 6.01 14.67
C ASP A 143 -1.28 6.66 15.83
N MET A 144 -2.60 6.44 15.92
CA MET A 144 -3.45 7.00 16.99
C MET A 144 -3.37 6.22 18.31
N HIS A 145 -2.96 4.94 18.27
CA HIS A 145 -2.92 4.06 19.43
C HIS A 145 -1.55 3.38 19.58
N PRO A 146 -0.47 4.14 19.84
CA PRO A 146 0.89 3.59 19.92
C PRO A 146 1.09 2.58 21.04
N ASP A 147 0.26 2.61 22.10
CA ASP A 147 0.28 1.65 23.21
C ASP A 147 -0.33 0.29 22.82
N ASN A 148 -1.20 0.25 21.81
CA ASN A 148 -1.63 -0.98 21.15
C ASN A 148 -0.63 -1.27 20.04
N GLN A 149 0.56 -1.74 20.40
CA GLN A 149 1.41 -2.48 19.46
C GLN A 149 0.70 -3.79 19.09
N SER A 150 -0.33 -3.67 18.25
CA SER A 150 -0.85 -4.75 17.44
C SER A 150 0.31 -5.13 16.52
N HIS A 151 1.20 -5.99 17.02
CA HIS A 151 2.22 -6.65 16.23
C HIS A 151 1.56 -7.11 14.93
N HIS A 152 2.12 -6.70 13.79
CA HIS A 152 1.74 -7.17 12.46
C HIS A 152 1.82 -8.71 12.42
N HIS A 153 0.81 -9.38 12.93
CA HIS A 153 0.41 -10.65 12.40
C HIS A 153 -0.24 -10.30 11.08
N SER A 154 0.49 -10.57 9.99
CA SER A 154 -0.12 -10.98 8.74
C SER A 154 -1.31 -11.87 9.10
N ARG A 155 -2.52 -11.30 9.08
CA ARG A 155 -3.72 -12.02 9.46
C ARG A 155 -3.94 -13.00 8.31
N CYS A 156 -3.35 -14.18 8.43
CA CYS A 156 -3.72 -15.37 7.68
C CYS A 156 -5.14 -15.73 8.12
N VAL A 157 -6.12 -14.95 7.69
CA VAL A 157 -7.53 -15.26 7.85
C VAL A 157 -7.83 -16.32 6.80
N SER A 158 -8.25 -17.48 7.28
CA SER A 158 -8.75 -18.59 6.48
C SER A 158 -9.69 -18.09 5.37
N ALA A 159 -9.48 -18.58 4.15
CA ALA A 159 -10.04 -18.09 2.87
C ALA A 159 -11.58 -18.12 2.74
N LYS A 160 -12.34 -18.29 3.83
CA LYS A 160 -13.81 -18.43 3.79
C LYS A 160 -14.57 -17.18 4.22
N ASN A 161 -13.99 -16.23 4.96
CA ASN A 161 -14.71 -15.03 5.43
C ASN A 161 -13.84 -13.76 5.34
N PHE A 162 -13.46 -13.34 4.14
CA PHE A 162 -12.78 -12.06 3.91
C PHE A 162 -13.82 -10.92 3.97
N LYS A 163 -14.12 -10.43 5.18
CA LYS A 163 -14.82 -9.15 5.38
C LYS A 163 -13.75 -8.16 5.85
N MET A 164 -13.48 -7.11 5.08
CA MET A 164 -12.65 -6.02 5.57
C MET A 164 -13.36 -5.33 6.75
N GLU A 165 -12.58 -4.75 7.66
CA GLU A 165 -13.14 -3.97 8.78
C GLU A 165 -13.99 -2.77 8.28
N TYR A 166 -13.72 -2.31 7.06
CA TYR A 166 -14.36 -1.17 6.43
C TYR A 166 -15.37 -1.62 5.35
N GLU A 167 -16.66 -1.59 5.69
CA GLU A 167 -17.75 -2.08 4.81
C GLU A 167 -17.78 -1.38 3.45
N VAL A 168 -17.46 -0.08 3.41
CA VAL A 168 -17.40 0.69 2.16
C VAL A 168 -16.35 0.16 1.18
N LEU A 169 -15.23 -0.37 1.68
CA LEU A 169 -14.19 -0.94 0.83
C LEU A 169 -14.62 -2.33 0.34
N ASP A 170 -15.31 -3.11 1.17
CA ASP A 170 -15.84 -4.43 0.78
C ASP A 170 -16.87 -4.28 -0.35
N GLU A 171 -17.73 -3.27 -0.26
CA GLU A 171 -18.66 -2.91 -1.32
C GLU A 171 -17.94 -2.57 -2.63
N LEU A 172 -16.86 -1.78 -2.58
CA LEU A 172 -16.08 -1.42 -3.76
C LEU A 172 -15.36 -2.63 -4.39
N ILE A 173 -14.97 -3.63 -3.61
CA ILE A 173 -14.41 -4.88 -4.14
C ILE A 173 -15.50 -5.71 -4.82
N LYS A 174 -16.67 -5.84 -4.19
CA LYS A 174 -17.79 -6.66 -4.70
C LYS A 174 -18.44 -6.03 -5.93
N ASN A 175 -18.58 -4.70 -5.90
CA ASN A 175 -19.18 -3.92 -6.97
C ASN A 175 -18.24 -2.74 -7.27
N PRO A 176 -17.28 -2.90 -8.20
CA PRO A 176 -16.41 -1.80 -8.62
C PRO A 176 -17.23 -0.65 -9.21
N GLN A 177 -16.97 0.58 -8.76
CA GLN A 177 -17.70 1.77 -9.23
C GLN A 177 -16.74 2.91 -9.57
N PRO A 178 -17.12 3.82 -10.49
CA PRO A 178 -16.39 5.05 -10.72
C PRO A 178 -16.35 5.93 -9.46
N LEU A 179 -15.22 6.60 -9.22
CA LEU A 179 -15.02 7.47 -8.06
C LEU A 179 -14.51 8.84 -8.49
N ARG A 180 -14.87 9.87 -7.73
CA ARG A 180 -14.34 11.23 -7.88
C ARG A 180 -13.26 11.46 -6.84
N PHE A 181 -12.10 11.94 -7.28
CA PHE A 181 -10.98 12.31 -6.42
C PHE A 181 -10.76 13.80 -6.49
N ILE A 182 -10.58 14.45 -5.35
CA ILE A 182 -10.11 15.85 -5.30
C ILE A 182 -8.70 15.83 -4.75
N PHE A 183 -7.72 16.13 -5.59
CA PHE A 183 -6.32 16.26 -5.19
C PHE A 183 -5.96 17.71 -4.93
N HIS A 184 -5.10 17.93 -3.94
CA HIS A 184 -4.40 19.18 -3.71
C HIS A 184 -2.91 18.89 -3.62
N LEU A 185 -2.17 19.20 -4.68
CA LEU A 185 -0.74 18.93 -4.77
C LEU A 185 0.04 20.00 -4.00
N LEU A 186 0.69 19.64 -2.89
CA LEU A 186 1.36 20.61 -2.02
C LEU A 186 2.79 20.89 -2.48
N VAL A 187 3.57 19.83 -2.67
CA VAL A 187 5.00 19.91 -2.94
C VAL A 187 5.42 18.74 -3.82
N VAL A 188 6.40 18.98 -4.69
CA VAL A 188 7.11 17.93 -5.44
C VAL A 188 8.60 18.09 -5.14
N LEU A 189 9.23 17.01 -4.67
CA LEU A 189 10.66 16.93 -4.36
C LEU A 189 11.33 16.00 -5.35
N GLN A 190 12.45 16.44 -5.93
CA GLN A 190 13.27 15.59 -6.77
C GLN A 190 14.03 14.57 -5.90
N PRO A 191 14.48 13.43 -6.45
CA PRO A 191 15.23 12.41 -5.70
C PRO A 191 16.41 12.95 -4.90
N GLU A 192 17.00 14.07 -5.33
CA GLU A 192 18.16 14.72 -4.71
C GLU A 192 17.78 15.69 -3.59
N ASP A 193 16.50 16.06 -3.49
CA ASP A 193 15.98 17.04 -2.53
C ASP A 193 15.51 16.39 -1.22
N TYR A 194 15.54 15.06 -1.10
CA TYR A 194 15.13 14.35 0.11
C TYR A 194 15.91 13.05 0.33
N GLU A 195 16.07 12.68 1.59
CA GLU A 195 16.60 11.37 1.97
C GLU A 195 15.46 10.33 1.95
N PRO A 196 15.59 9.24 1.18
CA PRO A 196 14.56 8.22 1.12
C PRO A 196 14.42 7.47 2.44
N ASP A 197 13.19 7.28 2.89
CA ASP A 197 12.91 6.48 4.08
C ASP A 197 13.29 5.01 3.88
N SER A 198 13.49 4.26 4.95
CA SER A 198 13.81 2.83 4.87
C SER A 198 12.76 2.02 4.10
N TRP A 199 11.48 2.39 4.15
CA TRP A 199 10.41 1.73 3.37
C TRP A 199 10.47 2.05 1.87
N GLN A 200 11.14 3.15 1.51
CA GLN A 200 11.31 3.60 0.13
C GLN A 200 12.48 2.89 -0.56
N LEU A 201 13.47 2.38 0.16
CA LEU A 201 14.63 1.73 -0.46
C LEU A 201 14.26 0.38 -1.09
N GLU A 202 14.73 0.14 -2.32
CA GLU A 202 14.67 -1.18 -2.97
C GLU A 202 15.55 -2.20 -2.22
N PRO A 203 15.33 -3.52 -2.38
CA PRO A 203 16.10 -4.55 -1.66
C PRO A 203 17.62 -4.39 -1.78
N ASP A 204 18.11 -4.03 -2.97
CA ASP A 204 19.54 -3.84 -3.24
C ASP A 204 20.07 -2.56 -2.57
N GLU A 205 19.27 -1.49 -2.54
CA GLU A 205 19.61 -0.22 -1.88
C GLU A 205 19.58 -0.36 -0.36
N LYS A 206 18.64 -1.14 0.19
CA LYS A 206 18.62 -1.54 1.59
C LYS A 206 19.89 -2.29 1.97
N LEU A 207 20.37 -3.17 1.10
CA LEU A 207 21.62 -3.91 1.30
C LEU A 207 22.82 -2.97 1.38
N ALA A 208 22.87 -1.94 0.53
CA ALA A 208 23.92 -0.93 0.50
C ALA A 208 23.85 0.05 1.68
N SER A 209 22.64 0.38 2.16
CA SER A 209 22.41 1.33 3.26
C SER A 209 22.88 0.85 4.64
N GLY A 210 23.28 -0.41 4.78
CA GLY A 210 23.87 -0.94 6.02
C GLY A 210 22.89 -1.23 7.16
N ASP A 211 21.59 -1.03 6.97
CA ASP A 211 20.56 -1.29 8.00
C ASP A 211 20.44 -2.79 8.37
N TYR A 212 21.02 -3.67 7.53
CA TYR A 212 21.24 -5.08 7.85
C TYR A 212 22.14 -5.29 9.07
N MET A 213 23.15 -4.44 9.28
CA MET A 213 24.02 -4.55 10.45
C MET A 213 23.25 -4.22 11.73
N ASN A 214 22.40 -3.19 11.70
CA ASN A 214 21.54 -2.86 12.84
C ASN A 214 20.47 -3.94 13.09
N ALA A 215 19.83 -4.47 12.04
CA ALA A 215 18.92 -5.59 12.18
C ALA A 215 19.63 -6.85 12.72
N SER A 216 20.82 -7.16 12.20
CA SER A 216 21.66 -8.27 12.65
C SER A 216 22.09 -8.11 14.12
N LEU A 217 22.45 -6.89 14.53
CA LEU A 217 22.78 -6.56 15.91
C LEU A 217 21.58 -6.78 16.84
N LYS A 218 20.38 -6.31 16.45
CA LYS A 218 19.15 -6.54 17.21
C LYS A 218 18.77 -8.02 17.29
N TYR A 219 18.97 -8.77 16.20
CA TYR A 219 18.79 -10.22 16.21
C TYR A 219 19.79 -10.93 17.12
N ARG A 220 21.06 -10.52 17.09
CA ARG A 220 22.11 -11.03 17.97
C ARG A 220 21.82 -10.73 19.44
N GLU A 221 21.35 -9.52 19.74
CA GLU A 221 20.93 -9.15 21.09
C GLU A 221 19.72 -9.96 21.57
N ALA A 222 18.74 -10.20 20.70
CA ALA A 222 17.61 -11.06 21.02
C ALA A 222 18.05 -12.51 21.30
N LEU A 223 18.96 -13.07 20.48
CA LEU A 223 19.53 -14.40 20.70
C LEU A 223 20.30 -14.48 22.02
N ASN A 224 21.16 -13.50 22.31
CA ASN A 224 21.89 -13.44 23.58
C ASN A 224 20.96 -13.39 24.80
N ARG A 225 19.82 -12.70 24.70
CA ARG A 225 18.81 -12.67 25.78
C ARG A 225 18.15 -14.03 25.97
N VAL A 226 17.84 -14.74 24.89
CA VAL A 226 17.28 -16.10 24.96
C VAL A 226 18.31 -17.09 25.50
N ASP A 227 19.58 -17.01 25.09
CA ASP A 227 20.67 -17.82 25.64
C ASP A 227 20.85 -17.58 27.14
N THR A 228 20.74 -16.31 27.57
CA THR A 228 20.81 -15.96 29.00
C THR A 228 19.64 -16.55 29.80
N LEU A 229 18.45 -16.65 29.20
CA LEU A 229 17.28 -17.30 29.83
C LEU A 229 17.45 -18.82 29.88
N LEU A 230 17.93 -19.44 28.79
CA LEU A 230 18.24 -20.88 28.73
C LEU A 230 19.28 -21.32 29.76
N LEU A 231 20.22 -20.43 30.12
CA LEU A 231 21.21 -20.68 31.17
C LEU A 231 20.63 -20.66 32.60
N ARG A 232 19.44 -20.08 32.79
CA ARG A 232 18.75 -20.02 34.09
C ARG A 232 17.77 -21.17 34.27
N GLU A 233 17.30 -21.75 33.17
CA GLU A 233 16.38 -22.87 33.16
C GLU A 233 17.13 -24.21 33.15
N LYS A 234 16.58 -25.22 33.82
CA LYS A 234 17.20 -26.54 33.90
C LYS A 234 17.00 -27.29 32.57
N PRO A 235 18.08 -27.82 31.95
CA PRO A 235 17.97 -28.57 30.71
C PRO A 235 16.97 -29.74 30.81
N GLY A 236 15.98 -29.76 29.91
CA GLY A 236 14.95 -30.80 29.83
C GLY A 236 13.64 -30.50 30.55
N ASP A 237 13.53 -29.40 31.29
CA ASP A 237 12.24 -28.96 31.84
C ASP A 237 11.36 -28.35 30.72
N PRO A 238 10.02 -28.36 30.86
CA PRO A 238 9.10 -27.94 29.80
C PRO A 238 9.33 -26.52 29.29
N GLU A 239 9.71 -25.61 30.20
CA GLU A 239 10.02 -24.20 29.92
C GLU A 239 11.36 -24.06 29.17
N TRP A 240 12.36 -24.88 29.49
CA TRP A 240 13.62 -24.96 28.76
C TRP A 240 13.42 -25.50 27.34
N ILE A 241 12.58 -26.54 27.18
CA ILE A 241 12.27 -27.14 25.87
C ILE A 241 11.51 -26.15 24.97
N ASP A 242 10.64 -25.30 25.52
CA ASP A 242 9.92 -24.29 24.74
C ASP A 242 10.86 -23.17 24.27
N LEU A 243 11.74 -22.68 25.15
CA LEU A 243 12.77 -21.71 24.79
C LEU A 243 13.76 -22.25 23.75
N ASP A 244 14.20 -23.50 23.88
CA ASP A 244 15.12 -24.17 22.94
C ASP A 244 14.49 -24.35 21.54
N LYS A 245 13.19 -24.67 21.48
CA LYS A 245 12.45 -24.72 20.20
C LYS A 245 12.40 -23.38 19.49
N GLN A 246 12.25 -22.27 20.23
CA GLN A 246 12.25 -20.93 19.64
C GLN A 246 13.62 -20.58 19.04
N VAL A 247 14.73 -20.99 19.69
CA VAL A 247 16.10 -20.84 19.15
C VAL A 247 16.31 -21.71 17.91
N PHE A 248 15.89 -22.98 17.96
CA PHE A 248 16.08 -23.94 16.86
C PHE A 248 15.30 -23.55 15.60
N PHE A 249 14.06 -23.08 15.77
CA PHE A 249 13.23 -22.62 14.66
C PHE A 249 13.79 -21.33 14.03
N HIS A 250 14.33 -20.41 14.83
CA HIS A 250 14.86 -19.13 14.34
C HIS A 250 16.21 -19.28 13.65
N THR A 251 17.12 -20.09 14.20
CA THR A 251 18.46 -20.32 13.66
C THR A 251 18.41 -21.11 12.35
N TYR A 252 17.63 -22.20 12.26
CA TYR A 252 17.64 -23.05 11.08
C TYR A 252 16.89 -22.46 9.87
N TYR A 253 15.76 -21.78 10.08
CA TYR A 253 14.96 -21.22 8.98
C TYR A 253 15.58 -19.95 8.37
N LYS A 254 16.20 -19.09 9.19
CA LYS A 254 16.83 -17.86 8.70
C LYS A 254 18.24 -18.08 8.16
N PHE A 255 19.03 -18.99 8.74
CA PHE A 255 20.38 -19.27 8.23
C PHE A 255 20.33 -20.04 6.90
N SER A 256 19.33 -20.90 6.70
CA SER A 256 19.12 -21.58 5.41
C SER A 256 18.62 -20.64 4.31
N THR A 257 17.73 -19.69 4.60
CA THR A 257 17.32 -18.65 3.63
C THR A 257 18.47 -17.69 3.31
N PHE A 258 19.27 -17.30 4.30
CA PHE A 258 20.46 -16.44 4.13
C PHE A 258 21.55 -17.08 3.24
N HIS A 259 21.79 -18.39 3.36
CA HIS A 259 22.75 -19.09 2.49
C HIS A 259 22.20 -19.40 1.09
N PHE A 260 20.88 -19.56 0.95
CA PHE A 260 20.24 -19.84 -0.33
C PHE A 260 20.18 -18.60 -1.24
N GLU A 261 19.98 -17.40 -0.67
CA GLU A 261 20.07 -16.15 -1.43
C GLU A 261 21.50 -15.87 -1.89
N LYS A 262 22.51 -16.06 -1.03
CA LYS A 262 23.93 -15.85 -1.41
C LYS A 262 24.39 -16.74 -2.58
N ARG A 263 23.84 -17.94 -2.75
CA ARG A 263 24.20 -18.85 -3.85
C ARG A 263 23.51 -18.55 -5.19
N LYS A 264 22.41 -17.79 -5.21
CA LYS A 264 21.70 -17.44 -6.45
C LYS A 264 22.29 -16.23 -7.19
N TYR A 265 23.09 -15.40 -6.51
CA TYR A 265 23.64 -14.16 -7.07
C TYR A 265 25.17 -14.16 -7.27
N PHE A 266 25.83 -15.28 -6.96
CA PHE A 266 27.29 -15.47 -7.13
C PHE A 266 27.64 -16.64 -8.07
N ASN A 267 26.79 -16.92 -9.07
CA ASN A 267 27.14 -17.71 -10.26
C ASN A 267 26.54 -17.06 -11.50
#